data_AF-A0A523A9C6-F1
#
_entry.id   AF-A0A523A9C6-F1
#
_cell.length_a   1.000
_cell.length_b   1.000
_cell.length_c   1.000
_cell.angle_alpha   90.00
_cell.angle_beta   90.00
_cell.angle_gamma   90.00
#
_symmetry.space_group_name_H-M   'P 1'
#
loop_
_entity.id
_entity.type
_entity.pdbx_description
1 polymer ?
#
loop_
_entity_poly.entity_id
_entity_poly.type
_entity_poly.pdbx_seq_one_letter_code
_entity_poly.pdbx_strand_id
1 'polypeptide(L)'
;DDARSIYGIRIYSGIECGINHSGEIFLPEHDFDLIIASVHENTTDYYGRVIKCIEKNDFDILGHPLSEMFEFVRDHKLEEEMLDALEAHGIALELNSTHKCPPEDLLISCADRGIRVSLGSDAHSLEKVGKVEWCEERRKKYLRRREILLP
;
A
#
# COMPACT_ATOMS: atom_id res chain seq x y z
N ASP A 1 12.96 24.05 -4.13
CA ASP A 1 13.23 22.66 -4.51
C ASP A 1 13.29 22.57 -6.03
N ASP A 2 14.45 22.21 -6.57
CA ASP A 2 14.81 22.41 -7.97
C ASP A 2 13.97 21.53 -8.90
N ALA A 3 13.61 20.32 -8.46
CA ALA A 3 12.78 19.39 -9.25
C ALA A 3 11.41 19.98 -9.59
N ARG A 4 10.76 20.65 -8.63
CA ARG A 4 9.45 21.29 -8.84
C ARG A 4 9.54 22.47 -9.79
N SER A 5 10.63 23.24 -9.72
CA SER A 5 10.83 24.40 -10.59
C SER A 5 11.19 24.01 -12.02
N ILE A 6 11.99 22.95 -12.21
CA ILE A 6 12.53 22.55 -13.51
C ILE A 6 11.59 21.60 -14.23
N TYR A 7 11.02 20.62 -13.52
CA TYR A 7 10.27 19.51 -14.11
C TYR A 7 8.78 19.51 -13.74
N GLY A 8 8.33 20.38 -12.82
CA GLY A 8 6.96 20.37 -12.32
C GLY A 8 6.64 19.14 -11.47
N ILE A 9 7.66 18.44 -10.97
CA ILE A 9 7.53 17.22 -10.16
C ILE A 9 7.90 17.55 -8.71
N ARG A 10 7.11 17.05 -7.76
CA ARG A 10 7.48 17.06 -6.34
C ARG A 10 8.10 15.73 -5.96
N ILE A 11 9.23 15.79 -5.25
CA ILE A 11 9.92 14.62 -4.71
C ILE A 11 9.64 14.60 -3.21
N TYR A 12 9.36 13.42 -2.68
CA TYR A 12 9.09 13.18 -1.27
C TYR A 12 10.18 12.26 -0.71
N SER A 13 10.62 12.53 0.51
CA SER A 13 11.43 11.58 1.27
C SER A 13 10.52 10.46 1.75
N GLY A 14 10.75 9.24 1.31
CA GLY A 14 9.92 8.09 1.68
C GLY A 14 10.72 6.88 2.12
N ILE A 15 10.07 5.99 2.88
CA ILE A 15 10.63 4.71 3.31
C ILE A 15 9.58 3.59 3.19
N GLU A 16 10.04 2.40 2.81
CA GLU A 16 9.27 1.15 2.95
C GLU A 16 9.82 0.33 4.12
N CYS A 17 8.97 0.05 5.10
CA CYS A 17 9.31 -0.71 6.30
C CYS A 17 8.70 -2.11 6.27
N GLY A 18 9.50 -3.12 6.60
CA GLY A 18 9.02 -4.48 6.80
C GLY A 18 8.26 -4.64 8.11
N ILE A 19 7.12 -5.34 8.09
CA ILE A 19 6.14 -5.37 9.19
C ILE A 19 6.46 -6.31 10.38
N ASN A 20 7.56 -7.05 10.51
CA ASN A 20 7.81 -8.07 11.59
C ASN A 20 6.66 -9.00 12.12
N HIS A 21 6.97 -10.13 12.77
CA HIS A 21 5.91 -11.07 13.21
C HIS A 21 4.94 -10.53 14.29
N SER A 22 5.30 -9.45 14.98
CA SER A 22 4.52 -8.80 16.04
C SER A 22 3.63 -7.67 15.52
N GLY A 23 3.76 -7.33 14.22
CA GLY A 23 3.11 -6.17 13.60
C GLY A 23 3.78 -4.84 13.96
N GLU A 24 5.09 -4.82 14.19
CA GLU A 24 5.85 -3.57 14.41
C GLU A 24 6.65 -3.22 13.15
N ILE A 25 6.76 -1.93 12.87
CA ILE A 25 7.71 -1.40 11.88
C ILE A 25 8.89 -0.74 12.61
N PHE A 26 10.09 -0.91 12.05
CA PHE A 26 11.29 -0.24 12.56
C PHE A 26 11.61 0.97 11.70
N LEU A 27 11.17 2.14 12.16
CA LEU A 27 11.49 3.43 11.54
C LEU A 27 12.84 3.95 12.07
N PRO A 28 13.74 4.41 11.20
CA PRO A 28 14.93 5.13 11.65
C PRO A 28 14.54 6.51 12.19
N GLU A 29 15.43 7.15 12.96
CA GLU A 29 15.23 8.51 13.49
C GLU A 29 15.32 9.56 12.36
N HIS A 30 14.27 9.63 11.54
CA HIS A 30 14.12 10.58 10.43
C HIS A 30 12.63 10.84 10.15
N ASP A 31 12.27 12.10 9.93
CA ASP A 31 10.92 12.49 9.55
C ASP A 31 10.75 12.33 8.03
N PHE A 32 10.16 11.22 7.61
CA PHE A 32 9.81 10.99 6.20
C PHE A 32 8.49 11.70 5.85
N ASP A 33 8.37 12.13 4.60
CA ASP A 33 7.11 12.64 4.05
C ASP A 33 6.10 11.51 3.79
N LEU A 34 6.58 10.27 3.63
CA LEU A 34 5.75 9.11 3.30
C LEU A 34 6.32 7.81 3.86
N ILE A 35 5.50 7.05 4.56
CA ILE A 35 5.87 5.75 5.14
C ILE A 35 4.97 4.66 4.56
N ILE A 36 5.60 3.66 3.91
CA ILE A 36 4.95 2.45 3.42
C ILE A 36 5.30 1.32 4.37
N ALA A 37 4.32 0.48 4.74
CA ALA A 37 4.56 -0.73 5.53
C ALA A 37 4.14 -1.96 4.73
N SER A 38 5.00 -2.99 4.68
CA SER A 38 4.79 -4.18 3.86
C SER A 38 5.24 -5.48 4.56
N VAL A 39 4.67 -6.63 4.18
CA VAL A 39 5.16 -7.95 4.61
C VAL A 39 6.10 -8.49 3.54
N HIS A 40 7.34 -8.83 3.91
CA HIS A 40 8.39 -9.29 2.97
C HIS A 40 8.84 -10.74 3.21
N GLU A 41 7.93 -11.60 3.63
CA GLU A 41 8.21 -13.02 3.86
C GLU A 41 6.94 -13.86 3.75
N ASN A 42 7.12 -15.17 3.53
CA ASN A 42 6.03 -16.14 3.61
C ASN A 42 5.52 -16.20 5.05
N THR A 43 4.21 -16.20 5.24
CA THR A 43 3.61 -16.22 6.58
C THR A 43 2.25 -16.92 6.58
N THR A 44 1.99 -17.68 7.64
CA THR A 44 0.66 -18.25 7.92
C THR A 44 -0.26 -17.29 8.68
N ASP A 45 0.28 -16.19 9.21
CA ASP A 45 -0.44 -15.16 9.97
C ASP A 45 -0.29 -13.78 9.28
N TYR A 46 -0.69 -13.69 8.02
CA TYR A 46 -0.60 -12.44 7.26
C TYR A 46 -1.52 -11.37 7.86
N TYR A 47 -2.81 -11.68 8.00
CA TYR A 47 -3.82 -10.70 8.42
C TYR A 47 -3.64 -10.28 9.88
N GLY A 48 -3.39 -11.21 10.79
CA GLY A 48 -3.21 -10.87 12.20
C GLY A 48 -2.00 -9.95 12.42
N ARG A 49 -0.94 -10.15 11.64
CA ARG A 49 0.24 -9.28 11.61
C ARG A 49 -0.09 -7.89 11.02
N VAL A 50 -0.74 -7.84 9.85
CA VAL A 50 -1.07 -6.58 9.16
C VAL A 50 -2.05 -5.74 9.98
N ILE A 51 -3.10 -6.34 10.52
CA ILE A 51 -4.10 -5.64 11.36
C ILE A 51 -3.42 -5.07 12.61
N LYS A 52 -2.60 -5.85 13.31
CA LYS A 52 -1.79 -5.33 14.44
C LYS A 52 -0.89 -4.17 14.03
N CYS A 53 -0.34 -4.20 12.82
CA CYS A 53 0.50 -3.13 12.31
C CYS A 53 -0.29 -1.84 12.13
N ILE A 54 -1.44 -1.92 11.46
CA ILE A 54 -2.38 -0.81 11.24
C ILE A 54 -2.79 -0.19 12.58
N GLU A 55 -3.08 -1.01 13.59
CA GLU A 55 -3.53 -0.54 14.90
C GLU A 55 -2.45 0.14 15.76
N LYS A 56 -1.19 -0.26 15.61
CA LYS A 56 -0.10 0.11 16.53
C LYS A 56 0.86 1.16 16.02
N ASN A 57 0.98 1.33 14.71
CA ASN A 57 2.03 2.14 14.10
C ASN A 57 1.41 3.28 13.30
N ASP A 58 2.15 4.37 13.18
CA ASP A 58 1.79 5.51 12.34
C ASP A 58 2.52 5.37 11.00
N PHE A 59 1.77 5.15 9.92
CA PHE A 59 2.26 5.05 8.55
C PHE A 59 1.15 5.38 7.55
N ASP A 60 1.51 5.64 6.30
CA ASP A 60 0.57 6.20 5.32
C ASP A 60 -0.07 5.14 4.42
N ILE A 61 0.70 4.11 4.04
CA ILE A 61 0.31 3.17 2.99
C ILE A 61 0.64 1.73 3.41
N LEU A 62 -0.35 0.83 3.29
CA LEU A 62 -0.11 -0.60 3.27
C LEU A 62 0.40 -1.01 1.87
N GLY A 63 1.67 -1.38 1.78
CA GLY A 63 2.36 -1.71 0.53
C GLY A 63 2.02 -3.10 -0.01
N HIS A 64 1.88 -3.18 -1.34
CA HIS A 64 1.58 -4.36 -2.16
C HIS A 64 0.81 -5.49 -1.44
N PRO A 65 -0.36 -5.19 -0.86
CA PRO A 65 -1.07 -6.13 -0.01
C PRO A 65 -1.53 -7.34 -0.84
N LEU A 66 -1.41 -8.53 -0.24
CA LEU A 66 -1.75 -9.80 -0.87
C LEU A 66 -0.97 -10.07 -2.18
N SER A 67 0.24 -9.52 -2.31
CA SER A 67 1.16 -9.85 -3.40
C SER A 67 1.53 -11.33 -3.40
N GLU A 68 1.31 -12.01 -4.53
CA GLU A 68 1.70 -13.42 -4.75
C GLU A 68 3.23 -13.62 -4.82
N MET A 69 4.03 -12.57 -4.60
CA MET A 69 5.47 -12.69 -4.37
C MET A 69 5.79 -13.54 -3.13
N PHE A 70 4.92 -13.52 -2.12
CA PHE A 70 5.08 -14.25 -0.87
C PHE A 70 3.91 -15.22 -0.65
N GLU A 71 4.18 -16.35 -0.02
CA GLU A 71 3.17 -17.36 0.29
C GLU A 71 2.39 -16.97 1.55
N PHE A 72 1.07 -16.94 1.43
CA PHE A 72 0.11 -16.79 2.53
C PHE A 72 -1.21 -17.47 2.14
N VAL A 73 -2.12 -17.62 3.10
CA VAL A 73 -3.46 -18.18 2.86
C VAL A 73 -4.47 -17.05 2.86
N ARG A 74 -5.26 -16.92 1.78
CA ARG A 74 -6.35 -15.94 1.69
C ARG A 74 -7.50 -16.33 2.61
N ASP A 75 -8.08 -15.33 3.27
CA ASP A 75 -9.27 -15.47 4.09
C ASP A 75 -10.11 -14.21 3.92
N HIS A 76 -11.25 -14.33 3.23
CA HIS A 76 -12.11 -13.19 2.93
C HIS A 76 -12.68 -12.50 4.17
N LYS A 77 -12.86 -13.21 5.29
CA LYS A 77 -13.32 -12.58 6.54
C LYS A 77 -12.23 -11.66 7.08
N LEU A 78 -10.99 -12.14 7.09
CA LEU A 78 -9.85 -11.36 7.56
C LEU A 78 -9.46 -10.24 6.59
N GLU A 79 -9.73 -10.39 5.30
CA GLU A 79 -9.63 -9.30 4.31
C GLU A 79 -10.58 -8.15 4.63
N GLU A 80 -11.84 -8.44 4.98
CA GLU A 80 -12.78 -7.40 5.40
C GLU A 80 -12.34 -6.73 6.71
N GLU A 81 -11.84 -7.49 7.69
CA GLU A 81 -11.30 -6.94 8.95
C GLU A 81 -10.07 -6.04 8.70
N MET A 82 -9.20 -6.42 7.75
CA MET A 82 -8.08 -5.57 7.33
C MET A 82 -8.56 -4.28 6.66
N LEU A 83 -9.56 -4.33 5.78
CA LEU A 83 -10.14 -3.15 5.16
C LEU A 83 -10.82 -2.23 6.20
N ASP A 84 -11.53 -2.80 7.18
CA ASP A 84 -12.10 -2.05 8.32
C ASP A 84 -11.00 -1.29 9.08
N ALA A 85 -9.88 -1.97 9.37
CA ALA A 85 -8.75 -1.35 10.07
C ALA A 85 -8.11 -0.22 9.25
N LEU A 86 -7.90 -0.42 7.94
CA LEU A 86 -7.36 0.61 7.05
C LEU A 86 -8.24 1.86 7.04
N GLU A 87 -9.57 1.68 6.92
CA GLU A 87 -10.54 2.77 6.92
C GLU A 87 -10.55 3.52 8.25
N ALA A 88 -10.56 2.79 9.37
CA ALA A 88 -10.59 3.37 10.71
C ALA A 88 -9.33 4.19 11.05
N HIS A 89 -8.16 3.77 10.54
CA HIS A 89 -6.87 4.42 10.79
C HIS A 89 -6.46 5.40 9.69
N GLY A 90 -7.24 5.54 8.61
CA GLY A 90 -6.95 6.48 7.52
C GLY A 90 -5.75 6.07 6.65
N ILE A 91 -5.34 4.81 6.71
CA ILE A 91 -4.20 4.24 5.99
C ILE A 91 -4.64 3.88 4.57
N ALA A 92 -3.85 4.27 3.58
CA ALA A 92 -4.14 4.00 2.18
C ALA A 92 -3.75 2.56 1.78
N LEU A 93 -4.48 2.02 0.81
CA LEU A 93 -4.19 0.74 0.17
C LEU A 93 -3.34 0.96 -1.09
N GLU A 94 -2.17 0.32 -1.21
CA GLU A 94 -1.39 0.38 -2.45
C GLU A 94 -2.01 -0.50 -3.55
N LEU A 95 -2.13 0.04 -4.75
CA LEU A 95 -2.15 -0.75 -5.99
C LEU A 95 -0.73 -0.76 -6.55
N ASN A 96 -0.19 -1.94 -6.80
CA ASN A 96 1.20 -2.10 -7.24
C ASN A 96 1.28 -2.74 -8.63
N SER A 97 1.88 -2.04 -9.60
CA SER A 97 1.98 -2.50 -11.00
C SER A 97 2.95 -3.65 -11.19
N THR A 98 4.04 -3.70 -10.42
CA THR A 98 5.05 -4.77 -10.55
C THR A 98 4.51 -6.08 -10.03
N HIS A 99 3.81 -6.04 -8.89
CA HIS A 99 3.23 -7.21 -8.24
C HIS A 99 1.80 -7.52 -8.70
N LYS A 100 1.13 -6.59 -9.39
CA LYS A 100 -0.25 -6.71 -9.87
C LYS A 100 -1.23 -7.07 -8.75
N CYS A 101 -1.11 -6.37 -7.63
CA CYS A 101 -1.92 -6.56 -6.42
C CYS A 101 -2.54 -5.22 -5.98
N PRO A 102 -3.59 -5.25 -5.13
CA PRO A 102 -4.28 -6.43 -4.60
C PRO A 102 -5.17 -7.15 -5.65
N PRO A 103 -5.70 -8.34 -5.32
CA PRO A 103 -6.62 -9.07 -6.19
C PRO A 103 -7.94 -8.32 -6.42
N GLU A 104 -8.62 -8.69 -7.52
CA GLU A 104 -9.83 -8.01 -8.01
C GLU A 104 -10.99 -8.00 -7.01
N ASP A 105 -11.19 -9.09 -6.28
CA ASP A 105 -12.23 -9.21 -5.26
C ASP A 105 -11.99 -8.25 -4.07
N LEU A 106 -10.74 -8.09 -3.61
CA LEU A 106 -10.42 -7.09 -2.58
C LEU A 106 -10.68 -5.67 -3.08
N LEU A 107 -10.36 -5.37 -4.35
CA LEU A 107 -10.68 -4.07 -4.95
C LEU A 107 -12.19 -3.81 -5.02
N ILE A 108 -13.00 -4.85 -5.24
CA ILE A 108 -14.47 -4.75 -5.21
C ILE A 108 -14.94 -4.48 -3.79
N SER A 109 -14.44 -5.19 -2.78
CA SER A 109 -14.76 -4.93 -1.36
C SER A 109 -14.32 -3.54 -0.90
N CYS A 110 -13.20 -3.04 -1.41
CA CYS A 110 -12.72 -1.69 -1.16
C CYS A 110 -13.57 -0.61 -1.86
N ALA A 111 -14.32 -0.96 -2.91
CA ALA A 111 -14.96 0.01 -3.79
C ALA A 111 -16.01 0.88 -3.10
N ASP A 112 -16.61 0.43 -2.00
CA ASP A 112 -17.65 1.15 -1.23
C ASP A 112 -17.15 1.80 0.08
N ARG A 113 -15.87 1.59 0.43
CA ARG A 113 -15.23 2.06 1.68
C ARG A 113 -14.47 3.37 1.55
N GLY A 114 -14.38 4.18 2.61
CA GLY A 114 -13.64 5.45 2.69
C GLY A 114 -12.12 5.36 2.55
N ILE A 115 -11.58 4.23 2.10
CA ILE A 115 -10.15 3.96 1.98
C ILE A 115 -9.57 4.71 0.77
N ARG A 116 -8.50 5.47 1.01
CA ARG A 116 -7.68 6.10 -0.04
C ARG A 116 -6.79 5.06 -0.71
N VAL A 117 -6.39 5.30 -1.95
CA VAL A 117 -5.46 4.42 -2.67
C VAL A 117 -4.19 5.12 -3.12
N SER A 118 -3.06 4.41 -3.03
CA SER A 118 -1.78 4.82 -3.62
C SER A 118 -1.49 3.99 -4.87
N LEU A 119 -0.81 4.57 -5.87
CA LEU A 119 -0.44 3.88 -7.10
C LEU A 119 1.10 3.75 -7.17
N GLY A 120 1.62 2.54 -7.03
CA GLY A 120 3.05 2.25 -7.00
C GLY A 120 3.50 1.47 -8.23
N SER A 121 4.66 1.83 -8.80
CA SER A 121 5.31 1.03 -9.84
C SER A 121 6.35 0.05 -9.30
N ASP A 122 6.77 0.20 -8.04
CA ASP A 122 7.82 -0.60 -7.39
C ASP A 122 9.14 -0.64 -8.20
N ALA A 123 9.54 0.55 -8.66
CA ALA A 123 10.63 0.70 -9.60
C ALA A 123 11.99 0.44 -8.96
N HIS A 124 12.59 -0.70 -9.28
CA HIS A 124 13.98 -1.04 -8.98
C HIS A 124 14.95 -0.69 -10.12
N SER A 125 14.45 -0.03 -11.17
CA SER A 125 15.22 0.46 -12.31
C SER A 125 14.56 1.69 -12.92
N LEU A 126 15.36 2.55 -13.57
CA LEU A 126 14.89 3.86 -14.07
C LEU A 126 13.74 3.71 -15.08
N GLU A 127 13.78 2.70 -15.95
CA GLU A 127 12.76 2.44 -16.95
C GLU A 127 11.39 2.03 -16.37
N LYS A 128 11.36 1.65 -15.09
CA LYS A 128 10.13 1.30 -14.36
C LYS A 128 9.54 2.46 -13.57
N VAL A 129 10.25 3.58 -13.42
CA VAL A 129 9.75 4.75 -12.70
C VAL A 129 8.48 5.27 -13.39
N GLY A 130 7.40 5.39 -12.63
CA GLY A 130 6.11 5.87 -13.15
C GLY A 130 5.34 4.86 -14.00
N LYS A 131 5.77 3.59 -14.08
CA LYS A 131 5.04 2.50 -14.77
C LYS A 131 3.83 2.01 -13.98
N VAL A 132 2.84 2.90 -13.83
CA VAL A 132 1.62 2.69 -13.03
C VAL A 132 0.39 2.35 -13.88
N GLU A 133 0.57 1.98 -15.16
CA GLU A 133 -0.54 1.78 -16.10
C GLU A 133 -1.54 0.71 -15.61
N TRP A 134 -1.04 -0.41 -15.07
CA TRP A 134 -1.89 -1.44 -14.47
C TRP A 134 -2.71 -0.90 -13.30
N CYS A 135 -2.08 -0.10 -12.42
CA CYS A 135 -2.77 0.52 -11.29
C CYS A 135 -3.89 1.45 -11.75
N GLU A 136 -3.61 2.27 -12.78
CA GLU A 136 -4.62 3.16 -13.35
C GLU A 136 -5.82 2.40 -13.92
N GLU A 137 -5.58 1.32 -14.66
CA GLU A 137 -6.63 0.47 -15.24
C GLU A 137 -7.52 -0.11 -14.14
N ARG A 138 -6.92 -0.67 -13.09
CA ARG A 138 -7.64 -1.24 -11.95
C ARG A 138 -8.41 -0.18 -11.18
N ARG A 139 -7.79 0.96 -10.88
CA ARG A 139 -8.47 2.09 -10.23
C ARG A 139 -9.66 2.59 -11.05
N LYS A 140 -9.50 2.77 -12.36
CA LYS A 140 -10.59 3.19 -13.27
C LYS A 140 -11.70 2.14 -13.37
N LYS A 141 -11.40 0.86 -13.16
CA LYS A 141 -12.39 -0.22 -13.22
C LYS A 141 -13.18 -0.38 -11.91
N TYR A 142 -12.49 -0.41 -10.77
CA TYR A 142 -13.11 -0.74 -9.47
C TYR A 142 -13.28 0.45 -8.53
N LEU A 143 -12.41 1.46 -8.61
CA LEU A 143 -12.25 2.49 -7.58
C LEU A 143 -12.49 3.91 -8.12
N ARG A 144 -13.38 4.09 -9.11
CA ARG A 144 -13.57 5.38 -9.83
C ARG A 144 -13.82 6.59 -8.93
N ARG A 145 -14.48 6.38 -7.79
CA ARG A 145 -14.87 7.42 -6.84
C ARG A 145 -13.91 7.57 -5.66
N ARG A 146 -12.83 6.78 -5.60
CA ARG A 146 -11.90 6.78 -4.48
C ARG A 146 -10.86 7.87 -4.64
N GLU A 147 -10.56 8.52 -3.51
CA GLU A 147 -9.49 9.49 -3.43
C GLU A 147 -8.14 8.80 -3.61
N ILE A 148 -7.30 9.41 -4.43
CA ILE A 148 -5.90 9.01 -4.57
C ILE A 148 -5.14 9.70 -3.45
N LEU A 149 -4.38 8.94 -2.67
CA LEU A 149 -3.39 9.53 -1.79
C LEU A 149 -2.33 10.17 -2.69
N LEU A 150 -2.35 11.50 -2.73
CA LEU A 150 -1.27 12.31 -3.26
C LEU A 150 -0.56 12.86 -2.03
N PRO A 151 0.65 12.37 -1.70
CA PRO A 151 1.49 12.98 -0.67
C PRO A 151 1.68 14.49 -0.95
#